data_AF-A0A4U7EZ13-F1
#
_entry.id   AF-A0A4U7EZ13-F1
#
_cell.length_a   1.000
_cell.length_b   1.000
_cell.length_c   1.000
_cell.angle_alpha   90.00
_cell.angle_beta   90.00
_cell.angle_gamma   90.00
#
_symmetry.space_group_name_H-M   'P 1'
#
loop_
_entity.id
_entity.type
_entity.pdbx_description
1 polymer ?
#
loop_
_entity_poly.entity_id
_entity_poly.type
_entity_poly.pdbx_seq_one_letter_code
_entity_poly.pdbx_strand_id
1 'polypeptide(L)'
;MSDDRAGRIGRRALGDRSERPEPVGLGDRRAQTPIDFAVGAGVFLLTLAFVVAFVPSLFDPFAAADTAAPLVSDRIAAALADDVLAASPADPGVLSPACTVAFFEPNGTLATDAGCADGVATSPDAQFGLDRDVQVVIHRPDETAPSENPANVTIPTRHGTFEDVVLPRP
;
A
#
# COMPACT_ATOMS: atom_id res chain seq x y z
N MET A 1 109.52 6.66 46.57
CA MET A 1 109.74 8.07 46.97
C MET A 1 109.90 8.86 45.69
N SER A 2 108.96 9.78 45.45
CA SER A 2 108.95 10.76 44.36
C SER A 2 108.91 10.23 42.93
N ASP A 3 108.35 10.96 41.99
CA ASP A 3 107.24 11.89 41.98
C ASP A 3 106.87 12.03 40.50
N ASP A 4 105.64 12.38 40.31
CA ASP A 4 104.94 12.82 39.12
C ASP A 4 105.79 13.51 38.02
N ARG A 5 105.65 13.03 36.77
CA ARG A 5 105.62 13.84 35.53
C ARG A 5 105.57 12.98 34.26
N ALA A 6 104.46 13.07 33.53
CA ALA A 6 104.48 13.18 32.07
C ALA A 6 103.11 13.64 31.56
N GLY A 7 103.07 14.83 30.97
CA GLY A 7 101.91 15.34 30.26
C GLY A 7 101.90 14.96 28.78
N ARG A 8 100.66 14.87 28.28
CA ARG A 8 100.16 15.31 26.94
C ARG A 8 100.06 14.26 25.81
N ILE A 9 98.93 14.41 25.11
CA ILE A 9 98.61 14.11 23.68
C ILE A 9 97.78 12.83 23.41
N GLY A 10 96.45 13.02 23.40
CA GLY A 10 95.63 12.91 22.18
C GLY A 10 95.12 11.53 21.74
N ARG A 11 93.78 11.37 21.73
CA ARG A 11 93.05 10.82 20.57
C ARG A 11 91.53 11.05 20.67
N ARG A 12 90.96 11.52 19.57
CA ARG A 12 89.51 11.57 19.29
C ARG A 12 88.97 10.14 19.13
N ALA A 13 87.81 9.87 19.71
CA ALA A 13 86.79 8.92 19.26
C ALA A 13 85.46 9.60 19.60
N LEU A 14 84.66 10.13 18.67
CA LEU A 14 83.97 9.55 17.52
C LEU A 14 83.08 8.35 17.90
N GLY A 15 81.78 8.54 17.71
CA GLY A 15 80.74 7.52 17.81
C GLY A 15 79.96 7.61 19.12
N ASP A 16 78.65 7.69 19.15
CA ASP A 16 77.65 7.65 18.10
C ASP A 16 76.35 8.09 18.78
N ARG A 17 75.67 9.09 18.23
CA ARG A 17 74.29 9.40 18.63
C ARG A 17 73.44 8.27 18.05
N SER A 18 73.26 7.20 18.81
CA SER A 18 72.16 6.28 18.53
C SER A 18 70.87 6.96 19.00
N GLU A 19 70.36 7.82 18.11
CA GLU A 19 68.95 8.12 17.99
C GLU A 19 68.20 6.79 18.05
N ARG A 20 67.56 6.49 19.18
CA ARG A 20 66.61 5.39 19.22
C ARG A 20 65.53 5.73 18.20
N PRO A 21 65.27 4.88 17.20
CA PRO A 21 64.10 5.08 16.37
C PRO A 21 62.87 4.92 17.26
N GLU A 22 62.18 6.02 17.51
CA GLU A 22 60.75 6.00 17.81
C GLU A 22 60.08 5.13 16.74
N PRO A 23 59.30 4.11 17.11
CA PRO A 23 58.56 3.33 16.13
C PRO A 23 57.54 4.26 15.45
N VAL A 24 57.88 4.72 14.24
CA VAL A 24 56.94 5.32 13.31
C VAL A 24 55.88 4.26 13.01
N GLY A 25 54.68 4.48 13.53
CA GLY A 25 53.59 3.52 13.43
C GLY A 25 53.27 3.13 11.99
N LEU A 26 53.33 1.84 11.68
CA LEU A 26 52.40 1.29 10.71
C LEU A 26 51.09 1.12 11.45
N GLY A 27 50.24 2.14 11.37
CA GLY A 27 48.83 1.92 11.61
C GLY A 27 48.40 0.75 10.75
N ASP A 28 47.96 -0.34 11.38
CA ASP A 28 47.32 -1.46 10.71
C ASP A 28 45.94 -1.00 10.24
N ARG A 29 45.97 -0.09 9.26
CA ARG A 29 44.85 0.28 8.41
C ARG A 29 44.95 -0.70 7.25
N ARG A 30 44.11 -1.74 7.25
CA ARG A 30 43.74 -2.67 6.15
C ARG A 30 44.07 -4.13 6.55
N ALA A 31 43.19 -4.84 7.24
CA ALA A 31 41.87 -5.16 6.73
C ALA A 31 40.82 -5.15 7.85
N GLN A 32 39.70 -4.43 7.65
CA GLN A 32 38.44 -4.87 8.23
C GLN A 32 38.32 -6.35 7.93
N THR A 33 38.12 -7.17 8.96
CA THR A 33 38.38 -8.60 8.83
C THR A 33 37.50 -9.17 7.70
N PRO A 34 38.03 -9.99 6.79
CA PRO A 34 37.22 -10.65 5.76
C PRO A 34 36.07 -11.47 6.36
N ILE A 35 36.21 -11.88 7.63
CA ILE A 35 35.19 -12.60 8.38
C ILE A 35 34.02 -11.70 8.78
N ASP A 36 34.25 -10.45 9.20
CA ASP A 36 33.15 -9.50 9.50
C ASP A 36 32.34 -9.20 8.24
N PHE A 37 33.02 -9.07 7.09
CA PHE A 37 32.36 -8.93 5.79
C PHE A 37 31.55 -10.17 5.41
N ALA A 38 32.13 -11.37 5.54
CA ALA A 38 31.45 -12.61 5.21
C ALA A 38 30.23 -12.85 6.11
N VAL A 39 30.34 -12.53 7.40
CA VAL A 39 29.22 -12.64 8.36
C VAL A 39 28.14 -11.61 8.01
N GLY A 40 28.50 -10.35 7.74
CA GLY A 40 27.55 -9.32 7.35
C GLY A 40 26.81 -9.65 6.06
N ALA A 41 27.54 -10.10 5.03
CA ALA A 41 26.97 -10.55 3.77
C ALA A 41 26.08 -11.79 3.95
N GLY A 42 26.50 -12.75 4.79
CA GLY A 42 25.72 -13.95 5.09
C GLY A 42 24.40 -13.62 5.79
N VAL A 43 24.44 -12.80 6.83
CA VAL A 43 23.22 -12.34 7.53
C VAL A 43 22.32 -11.56 6.56
N PHE A 44 22.88 -10.66 5.76
CA PHE A 44 22.12 -9.89 4.77
C PHE A 44 21.43 -10.78 3.73
N LEU A 45 22.14 -11.76 3.17
CA LEU A 45 21.54 -12.66 2.19
C LEU A 45 20.50 -13.59 2.80
N LEU A 46 20.70 -14.04 4.05
CA LEU A 46 19.70 -14.83 4.78
C LEU A 46 18.43 -14.02 5.06
N THR A 47 18.56 -12.76 5.50
CA THR A 47 17.39 -11.90 5.74
C THR A 47 16.70 -11.52 4.43
N LEU A 48 17.43 -11.25 3.36
CA LEU A 48 16.87 -10.98 2.04
C LEU A 48 16.12 -12.22 1.50
N ALA A 49 16.70 -13.41 1.61
CA ALA A 49 16.05 -14.65 1.21
C ALA A 49 14.77 -14.90 2.03
N PHE A 50 14.81 -14.65 3.34
CA PHE A 50 13.62 -14.69 4.19
C PHE A 50 12.56 -13.68 3.72
N VAL A 51 12.93 -12.42 3.46
CA VAL A 51 11.99 -11.41 2.98
C VAL A 51 11.35 -11.85 1.65
N VAL A 52 12.15 -12.28 0.68
CA VAL A 52 11.64 -12.72 -0.63
C VAL A 52 10.76 -13.96 -0.53
N ALA A 53 11.06 -14.89 0.38
CA ALA A 53 10.28 -16.11 0.56
C ALA A 53 8.98 -15.91 1.37
N PHE A 54 9.00 -15.04 2.39
CA PHE A 54 7.90 -14.93 3.35
C PHE A 54 7.01 -13.71 3.15
N VAL A 55 7.55 -12.57 2.72
CA VAL A 55 6.74 -11.35 2.50
C VAL A 55 5.62 -11.55 1.48
N PRO A 56 5.81 -12.25 0.34
CA PRO A 56 4.70 -12.52 -0.58
C PRO A 56 3.52 -13.23 0.10
N SER A 57 3.78 -14.20 0.98
CA SER A 57 2.72 -14.96 1.68
C SER A 57 1.90 -14.12 2.67
N LEU A 58 2.45 -13.00 3.14
CA LEU A 58 1.69 -12.05 3.95
C LEU A 58 0.65 -11.29 3.11
N PHE A 59 0.85 -11.24 1.79
CA PHE A 59 -0.06 -10.60 0.84
C PHE A 59 -1.00 -11.58 0.14
N ASP A 60 -0.76 -12.89 0.23
CA ASP A 60 -1.69 -13.94 -0.24
C ASP A 60 -3.16 -13.71 0.17
N PRO A 61 -3.51 -13.33 1.42
CA PRO A 61 -4.91 -13.07 1.78
C PRO A 61 -5.55 -11.88 1.05
N PHE A 62 -4.74 -10.99 0.46
CA PHE A 62 -5.23 -9.88 -0.36
C PHE A 62 -5.15 -10.16 -1.86
N ALA A 63 -4.30 -11.11 -2.28
CA ALA A 63 -4.12 -11.53 -3.66
C ALA A 63 -5.08 -12.65 -4.07
N ALA A 64 -5.40 -13.57 -3.16
CA ALA A 64 -6.30 -14.72 -3.38
C ALA A 64 -7.77 -14.41 -3.04
N ALA A 65 -8.12 -13.14 -2.84
CA ALA A 65 -9.51 -12.74 -2.72
C ALA A 65 -10.16 -12.81 -4.12
N ASP A 66 -10.55 -14.01 -4.53
CA ASP A 66 -11.51 -14.28 -5.61
C ASP A 66 -12.88 -13.64 -5.31
N THR A 67 -13.10 -13.18 -4.09
CA THR A 67 -14.14 -12.23 -3.73
C THR A 67 -13.57 -10.83 -3.85
N ALA A 68 -14.25 -9.94 -4.58
CA ALA A 68 -13.92 -8.52 -4.65
C ALA A 68 -13.37 -8.01 -3.31
N ALA A 69 -12.09 -7.61 -3.29
CA ALA A 69 -11.43 -7.12 -2.09
C ALA A 69 -12.42 -6.21 -1.37
N PRO A 70 -12.76 -6.45 -0.09
CA PRO A 70 -13.83 -5.70 0.60
C PRO A 70 -13.69 -4.18 0.45
N LEU A 71 -12.45 -3.71 0.29
CA LEU A 71 -12.11 -2.34 -0.04
C LEU A 71 -12.66 -1.87 -1.40
N VAL A 72 -12.58 -2.67 -2.47
CA VAL A 72 -13.14 -2.33 -3.79
C VAL A 72 -14.65 -2.24 -3.71
N SER A 73 -15.31 -3.19 -3.04
CA SER A 73 -16.77 -3.15 -2.85
C SER A 73 -17.20 -1.93 -2.05
N ASP A 74 -16.49 -1.60 -0.97
CA ASP A 74 -16.74 -0.40 -0.15
C ASP A 74 -16.58 0.89 -0.98
N ARG A 75 -15.55 0.96 -1.83
CA ARG A 75 -15.34 2.11 -2.72
C ARG A 75 -16.41 2.25 -3.80
N ILE A 76 -16.85 1.13 -4.38
CA ILE A 76 -17.96 1.13 -5.35
C ILE A 76 -19.25 1.54 -4.65
N ALA A 77 -19.53 1.01 -3.46
CA ALA A 77 -20.72 1.36 -2.69
C ALA A 77 -20.73 2.86 -2.33
N ALA A 78 -19.59 3.41 -1.89
CA ALA A 78 -19.45 4.84 -1.60
C ALA A 78 -19.66 5.68 -2.87
N ALA A 79 -18.98 5.37 -3.98
CA ALA A 79 -19.17 6.10 -5.24
C ALA A 79 -20.62 6.02 -5.74
N LEU A 80 -21.27 4.87 -5.57
CA LEU A 80 -22.66 4.70 -5.96
C LEU A 80 -23.61 5.53 -5.09
N ALA A 81 -23.43 5.51 -3.76
CA ALA A 81 -24.30 6.21 -2.82
C ALA A 81 -24.07 7.74 -2.79
N ASP A 82 -22.82 8.17 -2.96
CA ASP A 82 -22.43 9.57 -2.81
C ASP A 82 -22.45 10.35 -4.13
N ASP A 83 -22.18 9.69 -5.27
CA ASP A 83 -22.06 10.35 -6.57
C ASP A 83 -23.16 9.91 -7.55
N VAL A 84 -23.30 8.61 -7.81
CA VAL A 84 -24.12 8.11 -8.92
C VAL A 84 -25.62 8.19 -8.62
N LEU A 85 -26.00 7.79 -7.40
CA LEU A 85 -27.40 7.69 -6.97
C LEU A 85 -27.81 8.82 -6.02
N ALA A 86 -26.91 9.74 -5.68
CA ALA A 86 -27.21 10.82 -4.75
C ALA A 86 -28.35 11.72 -5.26
N ALA A 87 -29.19 12.18 -4.33
CA ALA A 87 -30.27 13.11 -4.58
C ALA A 87 -29.75 14.49 -4.97
N SER A 88 -28.62 14.89 -4.39
CA SER A 88 -27.92 16.12 -4.73
C SER A 88 -26.44 16.03 -4.36
N PRO A 89 -25.54 16.80 -5.02
CA PRO A 89 -24.15 16.92 -4.60
C PRO A 89 -23.95 17.51 -3.19
N ALA A 90 -24.99 18.13 -2.62
CA ALA A 90 -24.96 18.70 -1.28
C ALA A 90 -25.38 17.69 -0.20
N ASP A 91 -26.03 16.58 -0.59
CA ASP A 91 -26.57 15.54 0.30
C ASP A 91 -26.06 14.15 -0.10
N PRO A 92 -24.73 13.88 0.00
CA PRO A 92 -24.18 12.56 -0.30
C PRO A 92 -24.79 11.49 0.62
N GLY A 93 -25.01 10.29 0.09
CA GLY A 93 -25.63 9.17 0.80
C GLY A 93 -27.16 9.24 0.92
N VAL A 94 -27.80 10.35 0.53
CA VAL A 94 -29.25 10.42 0.37
C VAL A 94 -29.59 10.05 -1.07
N LEU A 95 -30.23 8.89 -1.28
CA LEU A 95 -30.47 8.39 -2.62
C LEU A 95 -31.64 9.12 -3.31
N SER A 96 -31.43 9.50 -4.58
CA SER A 96 -32.47 9.99 -5.49
C SER A 96 -33.41 8.84 -5.86
N PRO A 97 -34.73 8.95 -5.61
CA PRO A 97 -35.68 7.92 -6.01
C PRO A 97 -35.65 7.63 -7.52
N ALA A 98 -35.59 8.66 -8.36
CA ALA A 98 -35.61 8.49 -9.81
C ALA A 98 -34.31 7.90 -10.36
N CYS A 99 -33.14 8.30 -9.83
CA CYS A 99 -31.86 7.74 -10.28
C CYS A 99 -31.64 6.32 -9.76
N THR A 100 -32.15 6.01 -8.56
CA THR A 100 -32.16 4.63 -8.04
C THR A 100 -32.98 3.73 -8.96
N VAL A 101 -34.19 4.15 -9.34
CA VAL A 101 -35.00 3.40 -10.32
C VAL A 101 -34.26 3.28 -11.64
N ALA A 102 -33.74 4.38 -12.20
CA ALA A 102 -33.06 4.35 -13.50
C ALA A 102 -31.80 3.46 -13.52
N PHE A 103 -31.19 3.24 -12.35
CA PHE A 103 -30.08 2.30 -12.15
C PHE A 103 -30.57 0.84 -12.09
N PHE A 104 -31.50 0.50 -11.19
CA PHE A 104 -31.93 -0.90 -11.01
C PHE A 104 -32.83 -1.40 -12.15
N GLU A 105 -33.60 -0.49 -12.77
CA GLU A 105 -34.35 -0.69 -14.00
C GLU A 105 -33.71 0.19 -15.08
N PRO A 106 -32.75 -0.33 -15.87
CA PRO A 106 -31.94 0.46 -16.79
C PRO A 106 -32.79 1.34 -17.72
N ASN A 107 -32.95 2.62 -17.36
CA ASN A 107 -33.89 3.53 -18.01
C ASN A 107 -33.22 4.87 -18.29
N GLY A 108 -32.60 4.98 -19.47
CA GLY A 108 -31.91 6.19 -19.92
C GLY A 108 -32.83 7.41 -20.07
N THR A 109 -34.11 7.21 -20.38
CA THR A 109 -35.07 8.32 -20.49
C THR A 109 -35.36 8.93 -19.12
N LEU A 110 -35.65 8.09 -18.12
CA LEU A 110 -35.84 8.54 -16.74
C LEU A 110 -34.57 9.18 -16.19
N ALA A 111 -33.39 8.60 -16.47
CA ALA A 111 -32.12 9.15 -16.07
C ALA A 111 -31.90 10.57 -16.60
N THR A 112 -32.18 10.80 -17.89
CA THR A 112 -32.05 12.11 -18.53
C THR A 112 -33.03 13.12 -17.95
N ASP A 113 -34.30 12.73 -17.80
CA ASP A 113 -35.36 13.60 -17.27
C ASP A 113 -35.14 13.94 -15.78
N ALA A 114 -34.56 13.02 -15.03
CA ALA A 114 -34.26 13.20 -13.62
C ALA A 114 -32.94 13.97 -13.37
N GLY A 115 -32.07 14.08 -14.38
CA GLY A 115 -30.75 14.70 -14.28
C GLY A 115 -29.74 13.83 -13.52
N CYS A 116 -29.79 12.52 -13.72
CA CYS A 116 -28.90 11.56 -13.07
C CYS A 116 -27.48 11.60 -13.64
N ALA A 117 -26.53 11.02 -12.91
CA ALA A 117 -25.15 10.88 -13.37
C ALA A 117 -25.06 10.14 -14.71
N ASP A 118 -24.08 10.53 -15.52
CA ASP A 118 -23.82 9.88 -16.80
C ASP A 118 -23.54 8.38 -16.62
N GLY A 119 -24.19 7.56 -17.44
CA GLY A 119 -24.01 6.11 -17.38
C GLY A 119 -24.70 5.41 -16.22
N VAL A 120 -25.61 6.07 -15.47
CA VAL A 120 -26.38 5.42 -14.39
C VAL A 120 -27.14 4.16 -14.84
N ALA A 121 -27.60 4.12 -16.11
CA ALA A 121 -28.28 2.96 -16.67
C ALA A 121 -27.30 1.91 -17.24
N THR A 122 -26.01 2.18 -17.28
CA THR A 122 -24.96 1.21 -17.70
C THR A 122 -24.78 0.15 -16.62
N SER A 123 -24.33 -1.06 -17.00
CA SER A 123 -24.04 -2.11 -16.01
C SER A 123 -22.90 -1.69 -15.06
N PRO A 124 -22.93 -2.11 -13.79
CA PRO A 124 -21.98 -1.62 -12.79
C PRO A 124 -20.52 -1.99 -13.12
N ASP A 125 -20.29 -3.18 -13.65
CA ASP A 125 -18.98 -3.65 -14.12
C ASP A 125 -18.40 -2.69 -15.18
N ALA A 126 -19.19 -2.32 -16.18
CA ALA A 126 -18.76 -1.42 -17.25
C ALA A 126 -18.61 0.03 -16.75
N GLN A 127 -19.45 0.46 -15.80
CA GLN A 127 -19.37 1.79 -15.19
C GLN A 127 -18.06 1.97 -14.41
N PHE A 128 -17.61 0.94 -13.69
CA PHE A 128 -16.39 0.99 -12.88
C PHE A 128 -15.15 0.37 -13.58
N GLY A 129 -15.29 -0.09 -14.83
CA GLY A 129 -14.19 -0.64 -15.62
C GLY A 129 -13.61 -1.93 -15.04
N LEU A 130 -14.48 -2.81 -14.56
CA LEU A 130 -14.11 -4.05 -13.88
C LEU A 130 -14.22 -5.24 -14.84
N ASP A 131 -13.21 -6.11 -14.82
CA ASP A 131 -13.19 -7.34 -15.64
C ASP A 131 -13.99 -8.50 -15.01
N ARG A 132 -14.99 -8.18 -14.17
CA ARG A 132 -15.79 -9.15 -13.40
C ARG A 132 -17.19 -8.62 -13.13
N ASP A 133 -18.11 -9.54 -12.87
CA ASP A 133 -19.50 -9.22 -12.51
C ASP A 133 -19.59 -8.52 -11.14
N VAL A 134 -20.51 -7.56 -11.00
CA VAL A 134 -20.67 -6.75 -9.79
C VAL A 134 -22.13 -6.71 -9.38
N GLN A 135 -22.45 -7.50 -8.36
CA GLN A 135 -23.77 -7.45 -7.76
C GLN A 135 -23.89 -6.24 -6.81
N VAL A 136 -24.84 -5.36 -7.13
CA VAL A 136 -25.24 -4.24 -6.27
C VAL A 136 -26.59 -4.55 -5.61
N VAL A 137 -26.66 -4.39 -4.29
CA VAL A 137 -27.88 -4.60 -3.49
C VAL A 137 -28.08 -3.44 -2.51
N ILE A 138 -29.29 -2.91 -2.44
CA ILE A 138 -29.70 -1.98 -1.37
C ILE A 138 -30.42 -2.78 -0.29
N HIS A 139 -29.95 -2.66 0.96
CA HIS A 139 -30.52 -3.37 2.10
C HIS A 139 -30.59 -2.48 3.34
N ARG A 140 -31.34 -2.93 4.35
CA ARG A 140 -31.35 -2.27 5.66
C ARG A 140 -30.05 -2.58 6.42
N PRO A 141 -29.58 -1.68 7.30
CA PRO A 141 -28.33 -1.90 8.04
C PRO A 141 -28.30 -3.17 8.90
N ASP A 142 -29.46 -3.69 9.30
CA ASP A 142 -29.63 -4.90 10.12
C ASP A 142 -29.79 -6.20 9.31
N GLU A 143 -29.82 -6.13 7.98
CA GLU A 143 -29.95 -7.30 7.11
C GLU A 143 -28.66 -8.12 7.09
N THR A 144 -28.77 -9.45 7.26
CA THR A 144 -27.60 -10.34 7.43
C THR A 144 -27.25 -11.09 6.14
N ALA A 145 -28.21 -11.25 5.22
CA ALA A 145 -28.00 -11.95 3.95
C ALA A 145 -28.69 -11.18 2.78
N PRO A 146 -28.25 -9.95 2.49
CA PRO A 146 -28.98 -9.04 1.60
C PRO A 146 -29.09 -9.53 0.14
N SER A 147 -28.13 -10.34 -0.33
CA SER A 147 -28.15 -10.90 -1.69
C SER A 147 -29.13 -12.05 -1.89
N GLU A 148 -29.51 -12.76 -0.82
CA GLU A 148 -30.42 -13.91 -0.89
C GLU A 148 -31.89 -13.51 -0.76
N ASN A 149 -32.16 -12.32 -0.20
CA ASN A 149 -33.50 -11.80 0.04
C ASN A 149 -33.69 -10.40 -0.56
N PRO A 150 -33.71 -10.28 -1.90
CA PRO A 150 -33.85 -8.99 -2.55
C PRO A 150 -35.19 -8.33 -2.22
N ALA A 151 -35.15 -7.06 -1.83
CA ALA A 151 -36.35 -6.29 -1.56
C ALA A 151 -37.00 -5.84 -2.88
N ASN A 152 -38.30 -6.12 -3.02
CA ASN A 152 -39.16 -5.44 -3.99
C ASN A 152 -39.79 -4.23 -3.30
N VAL A 153 -39.60 -3.05 -3.90
CA VAL A 153 -40.02 -1.80 -3.29
C VAL A 153 -40.80 -0.96 -4.28
N THR A 154 -41.90 -0.37 -3.82
CA THR A 154 -42.60 0.69 -4.54
C THR A 154 -41.87 2.01 -4.30
N ILE A 155 -41.38 2.64 -5.35
CA ILE A 155 -40.60 3.87 -5.28
C ILE A 155 -41.41 5.02 -5.91
N PRO A 156 -41.95 5.94 -5.10
CA PRO A 156 -42.59 7.16 -5.62
C PRO A 156 -41.50 8.15 -6.06
N THR A 157 -41.66 8.68 -7.27
CA THR A 157 -40.79 9.74 -7.81
C THR A 157 -41.65 10.90 -8.33
N ARG A 158 -41.02 12.05 -8.57
CA ARG A 158 -41.69 13.17 -9.27
C ARG A 158 -42.09 12.84 -10.73
N HIS A 159 -41.54 11.76 -11.28
CA HIS A 159 -41.78 11.30 -12.66
C HIS A 159 -42.80 10.15 -12.74
N GLY A 160 -43.36 9.72 -11.61
CA GLY A 160 -44.28 8.60 -11.52
C GLY A 160 -43.96 7.67 -10.35
N THR A 161 -44.84 6.72 -10.11
CA THR A 161 -44.65 5.65 -9.12
C THR A 161 -44.18 4.40 -9.85
N PHE A 162 -43.07 3.82 -9.39
CA PHE A 162 -42.52 2.58 -9.90
C PHE A 162 -42.81 1.47 -8.89
N GLU A 163 -43.53 0.44 -9.31
CA GLU A 163 -43.95 -0.68 -8.47
C GLU A 163 -43.05 -1.90 -8.76
N ASP A 164 -42.87 -2.77 -7.75
CA ASP A 164 -42.10 -4.01 -7.86
C ASP A 164 -40.65 -3.83 -8.36
N VAL A 165 -40.01 -2.70 -8.01
CA VAL A 165 -38.61 -2.46 -8.37
C VAL A 165 -37.72 -3.47 -7.65
N VAL A 166 -37.02 -4.29 -8.44
CA VAL A 166 -36.11 -5.34 -7.98
C VAL A 166 -34.74 -4.70 -7.68
N LEU A 167 -34.36 -4.62 -6.41
CA LEU A 167 -33.13 -3.97 -5.95
C LEU A 167 -31.86 -4.86 -5.85
N PRO A 168 -31.75 -5.95 -6.61
CA PRO A 168 -30.45 -6.48 -7.03
C PRO A 168 -30.16 -6.21 -8.51
N ARG A 169 -28.96 -5.69 -8.82
CA ARG A 169 -28.46 -5.55 -10.19
C ARG A 169 -27.10 -6.26 -10.35
N PRO A 170 -26.94 -7.16 -11.34
CA PRO A 170 -25.64 -7.79 -11.63
C PRO A 170 -24.71 -6.88 -12.44
#